data_AF-A0A524DBI9-F1
#
_entry.id   AF-A0A524DBI9-F1
#
_cell.length_a   1.000
_cell.length_b   1.000
_cell.length_c   1.000
_cell.angle_alpha   90.00
_cell.angle_beta   90.00
_cell.angle_gamma   90.00
#
_symmetry.space_group_name_H-M   'P 1'
#
loop_
_entity.id
_entity.type
_entity.pdbx_description
1 polymer ?
#
loop_
_entity_poly.entity_id
_entity_poly.type
_entity_poly.pdbx_seq_one_letter_code
_entity_poly.pdbx_strand_id
1 'polypeptide(L)'
;MISYRLPFIEVSVKNILEFLDIEYIESNKFSCCPEPNGIKNSNEFIYNITAARNLSIAEQISLDILTPCNGCFETLKGIRSVIKSNHHLRDKINHYLEKIEYHCEGKSDIFHLVEFFHKYHREKIKQQIKYPLSGLKIAVHYGCHFLRPSNKIQMDDPMKPHIFDELIEDLGAKSIDYIQKMECCGGSLERAGNPDTALEMVHSKLENIKDVGADAIVVGCPQCFIQFDHLQRELKKLDYEFDIPVFYYSELLCIALGIDIKEFITKYHRTPVESIFRKIDMIYQRNREIEKYFDLEFLKECYFCGACNSDCPVAKYMPQTFNPKEIIGKILKGQLNKIVRDPSIWLCLDCYVCYELCPMRIGLVDVFTTLRNLAKELDITVKGFEKEFDAFKRMGTVAKFSRSARKRVGLNAKKPKIQDLKRLIIKIDGEH
;
A
#
# COMPACT_ATOMS: atom_id res chain seq x y z
N MET A 1 -7.59 14.76 22.84
CA MET A 1 -6.18 14.33 22.66
C MET A 1 -5.64 14.79 21.32
N ILE A 2 -6.28 14.45 20.20
CA ILE A 2 -5.86 14.91 18.86
C ILE A 2 -5.76 16.43 18.79
N SER A 3 -6.86 17.16 18.97
CA SER A 3 -6.89 18.63 18.86
C SER A 3 -6.03 19.38 19.89
N TYR A 4 -5.60 18.71 20.97
CA TYR A 4 -4.82 19.33 22.06
C TYR A 4 -3.34 18.95 22.05
N ARG A 5 -2.97 17.78 21.54
CA ARG A 5 -1.60 17.23 21.65
C ARG A 5 -1.06 16.66 20.34
N LEU A 6 -1.92 16.18 19.45
CA LEU A 6 -1.53 15.57 18.17
C LEU A 6 -2.31 16.20 17.00
N PRO A 7 -2.25 17.53 16.82
CA PRO A 7 -3.10 18.24 15.84
C PRO A 7 -2.77 17.85 14.39
N PHE A 8 -1.59 17.32 14.10
CA PHE A 8 -1.21 16.82 12.77
C PHE A 8 -2.10 15.65 12.30
N ILE A 9 -2.64 14.86 13.24
CA ILE A 9 -3.64 13.81 12.90
C ILE A 9 -4.92 14.48 12.37
N GLU A 10 -5.37 15.56 13.00
CA GLU A 10 -6.55 16.33 12.56
C GLU A 10 -6.35 16.88 11.14
N VAL A 11 -5.18 17.46 10.87
CA VAL A 11 -4.80 17.93 9.52
C VAL A 11 -4.92 16.81 8.49
N SER A 12 -4.34 15.63 8.77
CA SER A 12 -4.41 14.51 7.83
C SER A 12 -5.86 14.03 7.58
N VAL A 13 -6.70 14.00 8.62
CA VAL A 13 -8.11 13.61 8.48
C VAL A 13 -8.88 14.61 7.64
N LYS A 14 -8.75 15.92 7.93
CA LYS A 14 -9.43 16.99 7.18
C LYS A 14 -9.04 16.98 5.71
N ASN A 15 -7.74 16.87 5.42
CA ASN A 15 -7.26 16.80 4.04
C ASN A 15 -7.88 15.62 3.26
N ILE A 16 -8.06 14.46 3.90
CA ILE A 16 -8.70 13.30 3.25
C ILE A 16 -10.19 13.55 3.03
N LEU A 17 -10.90 14.09 4.02
CA LEU A 17 -12.33 14.38 3.89
C LEU A 17 -12.58 15.37 2.76
N GLU A 18 -11.77 16.44 2.68
CA GLU A 18 -11.82 17.44 1.61
C GLU A 18 -11.45 16.84 0.25
N PHE A 19 -10.39 16.03 0.17
CA PHE A 19 -9.98 15.37 -1.07
C PHE A 19 -11.04 14.41 -1.60
N LEU A 20 -11.72 13.69 -0.70
CA LEU A 20 -12.81 12.78 -1.03
C LEU A 20 -14.17 13.47 -1.16
N ASP A 21 -14.24 14.80 -1.08
CA ASP A 21 -15.48 15.57 -1.19
C ASP A 21 -16.56 15.08 -0.20
N ILE A 22 -16.15 14.85 1.05
CA ILE A 22 -17.02 14.43 2.16
C ILE A 22 -17.33 15.67 2.99
N GLU A 23 -18.60 16.04 3.04
CA GLU A 23 -19.07 17.13 3.89
C GLU A 23 -18.98 16.76 5.37
N TYR A 24 -18.44 17.67 6.19
CA TYR A 24 -18.33 17.50 7.62
C TYR A 24 -18.57 18.83 8.35
N ILE A 25 -18.96 18.74 9.61
CA ILE A 25 -19.11 19.90 10.50
C ILE A 25 -18.26 19.65 11.75
N GLU A 26 -17.44 20.63 12.08
CA GLU A 26 -16.74 20.66 13.36
C GLU A 26 -17.61 21.35 14.40
N SER A 27 -17.74 20.73 15.58
CA SER A 27 -18.50 21.29 16.69
C SER A 27 -17.57 21.61 17.85
N ASN A 28 -17.46 22.89 18.18
CA ASN A 28 -16.79 23.36 19.38
C ASN A 28 -17.54 23.01 20.68
N LYS A 29 -18.74 22.42 20.57
CA LYS A 29 -19.54 21.98 21.72
C LYS A 29 -19.09 20.60 22.22
N PHE A 30 -18.44 19.77 21.39
CA PHE A 30 -17.95 18.48 21.84
C PHE A 30 -16.95 18.62 22.98
N SER A 31 -17.08 17.73 23.95
CA SER A 31 -16.17 17.63 25.10
C SER A 31 -15.42 16.30 25.07
N CYS A 32 -14.80 15.89 26.19
CA CYS A 32 -14.21 14.55 26.29
C CYS A 32 -15.27 13.47 26.06
N CYS A 33 -14.87 12.32 25.52
CA CYS A 33 -15.76 11.16 25.31
C CYS A 33 -16.22 10.47 26.60
N PRO A 34 -15.91 10.99 27.79
CA PRO A 34 -15.08 10.44 28.88
C PRO A 34 -14.33 9.11 28.66
N GLU A 35 -13.20 8.96 29.37
CA GLU A 35 -12.39 7.74 29.38
C GLU A 35 -12.97 6.69 30.36
N PRO A 36 -13.07 5.41 29.96
CA PRO A 36 -13.80 4.40 30.74
C PRO A 36 -13.06 3.86 31.97
N ASN A 37 -11.72 3.82 32.03
CA ASN A 37 -11.01 3.24 33.17
C ASN A 37 -11.04 4.13 34.41
N GLY A 38 -10.86 5.45 34.24
CA GLY A 38 -10.85 6.40 35.33
C GLY A 38 -12.23 6.96 35.63
N ILE A 39 -12.89 7.56 34.62
CA ILE A 39 -14.10 8.37 34.86
C ILE A 39 -15.29 7.48 35.19
N LYS A 40 -15.51 6.40 34.43
CA LYS A 40 -16.64 5.49 34.67
C LYS A 40 -16.59 4.84 36.05
N ASN A 41 -15.40 4.37 36.45
CA ASN A 41 -15.21 3.71 37.75
C ASN A 41 -15.29 4.70 38.92
N SER A 42 -15.01 5.99 38.69
CA SER A 42 -15.16 7.03 39.70
C SER A 42 -16.62 7.48 39.85
N ASN A 43 -17.32 7.68 38.72
CA ASN A 43 -18.72 8.07 38.69
C ASN A 43 -19.38 7.67 37.37
N GLU A 44 -20.12 6.57 37.39
CA GLU A 44 -20.78 6.02 36.20
C GLU A 44 -21.83 6.98 35.62
N PHE A 45 -22.54 7.73 36.46
CA PHE A 45 -23.56 8.66 35.97
C PHE A 45 -22.93 9.84 35.22
N ILE A 46 -21.83 10.41 35.73
CA ILE A 46 -21.07 11.47 35.05
C ILE A 46 -20.50 10.95 33.73
N TYR A 47 -19.98 9.72 33.70
CA TYR A 47 -19.52 9.08 32.46
C TYR A 47 -20.65 9.01 31.42
N ASN A 48 -21.79 8.43 31.81
CA ASN A 48 -22.93 8.21 30.92
C ASN A 48 -23.54 9.54 30.42
N ILE A 49 -23.79 10.51 31.30
CA ILE A 49 -24.40 11.79 30.92
C ILE A 49 -23.47 12.63 30.02
N THR A 50 -22.16 12.58 30.25
CA THR A 50 -21.21 13.34 29.41
C THR A 50 -21.12 12.75 28.01
N ALA A 51 -21.09 11.42 27.90
CA ALA A 51 -21.09 10.74 26.61
C ALA A 51 -22.44 10.94 25.87
N ALA A 52 -23.57 10.88 26.58
CA ALA A 52 -24.90 11.17 26.04
C ALA A 52 -25.07 12.64 25.61
N ARG A 53 -24.47 13.59 26.33
CA ARG A 53 -24.40 15.01 25.91
C ARG A 53 -23.73 15.12 24.54
N ASN A 54 -22.60 14.45 24.32
CA ASN A 54 -21.94 14.48 23.01
C ASN A 54 -22.85 13.89 21.91
N LEU A 55 -23.54 12.77 22.17
CA LEU A 55 -24.51 12.23 21.22
C LEU A 55 -25.64 13.22 20.90
N SER A 56 -26.21 13.87 21.91
CA SER A 56 -27.30 14.83 21.72
C SER A 56 -26.91 16.03 20.85
N ILE A 57 -25.64 16.45 20.88
CA ILE A 57 -25.13 17.53 20.01
C ILE A 57 -25.24 17.12 18.53
N ALA A 58 -24.90 15.87 18.20
CA ALA A 58 -25.00 15.34 16.84
C ALA A 58 -26.48 15.11 16.44
N GLU A 59 -27.31 14.63 17.36
CA GLU A 59 -28.74 14.42 17.12
C GLU A 59 -29.49 15.73 16.83
N GLN A 60 -29.14 16.83 17.51
CA GLN A 60 -29.74 18.15 17.30
C GLN A 60 -29.58 18.65 15.86
N ILE A 61 -28.48 18.31 15.21
CA ILE A 61 -28.20 18.68 13.82
C ILE A 61 -28.47 17.53 12.84
N SER A 62 -29.03 16.42 13.32
CA SER A 62 -29.38 15.24 12.53
C SER A 62 -28.21 14.65 11.72
N LEU A 63 -27.00 14.65 12.32
CA LEU A 63 -25.81 14.05 11.72
C LEU A 63 -25.25 12.92 12.59
N ASP A 64 -24.45 12.05 11.97
CA ASP A 64 -23.68 11.01 12.64
C ASP A 64 -22.30 11.53 13.09
N ILE A 65 -21.65 10.80 14.00
CA ILE A 65 -20.33 11.16 14.53
C ILE A 65 -19.25 10.34 13.83
N LEU A 66 -18.29 11.00 13.19
CA LEU A 66 -17.04 10.40 12.75
C LEU A 66 -15.95 10.65 13.79
N THR A 67 -15.25 9.60 14.23
CA THR A 67 -14.13 9.74 15.16
C THR A 67 -12.90 8.96 14.71
N PRO A 68 -11.73 9.61 14.64
CA PRO A 68 -10.46 8.94 14.40
C PRO A 68 -9.87 8.49 15.74
N CYS A 69 -10.62 7.82 16.63
CA CYS A 69 -10.08 7.39 17.92
C CYS A 69 -10.84 6.18 18.46
N ASN A 70 -10.14 5.06 18.64
CA ASN A 70 -10.71 3.85 19.23
C ASN A 70 -11.41 4.11 20.59
N GLY A 71 -10.82 4.93 21.46
CA GLY A 71 -11.40 5.22 22.78
C GLY A 71 -12.71 6.01 22.71
N CYS A 72 -12.75 7.05 21.87
CA CYS A 72 -13.97 7.82 21.64
C CYS A 72 -15.05 6.96 20.98
N PHE A 73 -14.65 6.13 20.01
CA PHE A 73 -15.53 5.23 19.30
C PHE A 73 -16.22 4.24 20.23
N GLU A 74 -15.45 3.50 21.04
CA GLU A 74 -16.00 2.52 21.97
C GLU A 74 -16.98 3.15 22.94
N THR A 75 -16.59 4.27 23.55
CA THR A 75 -17.41 4.89 24.58
C THR A 75 -18.69 5.47 24.02
N LEU A 76 -18.63 6.21 22.91
CA LEU A 76 -19.83 6.81 22.31
C LEU A 76 -20.77 5.75 21.72
N LYS A 77 -20.24 4.72 21.05
CA LYS A 77 -21.03 3.59 20.54
C LYS A 77 -21.63 2.77 21.69
N GLY A 78 -20.87 2.58 22.77
CA GLY A 78 -21.30 1.91 23.99
C GLY A 78 -22.46 2.63 24.67
N ILE A 79 -22.34 3.94 24.92
CA ILE A 79 -23.43 4.71 25.56
C ILE A 79 -24.68 4.76 24.67
N ARG A 80 -24.53 4.83 23.34
CA ARG A 80 -25.68 4.77 22.42
C ARG A 80 -26.49 3.50 22.61
N SER A 81 -25.81 2.35 22.68
CA SER A 81 -26.46 1.05 22.94
C SER A 81 -27.20 1.04 24.28
N VAL A 82 -26.59 1.63 25.32
CA VAL A 82 -27.21 1.76 26.65
C VAL A 82 -28.43 2.68 26.63
N ILE A 83 -28.36 3.84 25.96
CA ILE A 83 -29.49 4.78 25.81
C ILE A 83 -30.67 4.11 25.10
N LYS A 84 -30.41 3.30 24.07
CA LYS A 84 -31.47 2.59 23.34
C LYS A 84 -32.14 1.48 24.14
N SER A 85 -31.40 0.81 25.03
CA SER A 85 -31.86 -0.41 25.71
C SER A 85 -32.33 -0.17 27.15
N ASN A 86 -31.82 0.86 27.83
CA ASN A 86 -32.15 1.16 29.22
C ASN A 86 -32.96 2.47 29.32
N HIS A 87 -34.28 2.35 29.16
CA HIS A 87 -35.19 3.50 29.20
C HIS A 87 -35.12 4.27 30.53
N HIS A 88 -35.01 3.59 31.67
CA HIS A 88 -34.92 4.26 32.97
C HIS A 88 -33.66 5.15 33.08
N LEU A 89 -32.50 4.63 32.66
CA LEU A 89 -31.27 5.41 32.65
C LEU A 89 -31.33 6.55 31.63
N ARG A 90 -31.91 6.31 30.45
CA ARG A 90 -32.15 7.35 29.44
C ARG A 90 -33.01 8.47 29.98
N ASP A 91 -34.14 8.17 30.62
CA ASP A 91 -35.06 9.16 31.17
C ASP A 91 -34.37 9.98 32.29
N LYS A 92 -33.58 9.31 33.14
CA LYS A 92 -32.73 9.98 34.13
C LYS A 92 -31.70 10.89 33.48
N ILE A 93 -31.02 10.46 32.42
CA ILE A 93 -30.05 11.28 31.68
C ILE A 93 -30.74 12.50 31.07
N ASN A 94 -31.86 12.30 30.37
CA ASN A 94 -32.61 13.37 29.72
C ASN A 94 -33.16 14.38 30.72
N HIS A 95 -33.61 13.96 31.91
CA HIS A 95 -33.99 14.89 32.99
C HIS A 95 -32.90 15.93 33.32
N TYR A 96 -31.62 15.57 33.23
CA TYR A 96 -30.52 16.50 33.45
C TYR A 96 -30.04 17.20 32.17
N LEU A 97 -30.05 16.52 31.03
CA LEU A 97 -29.69 17.12 29.74
C LEU A 97 -30.69 18.24 29.34
N GLU A 98 -31.98 18.09 29.65
CA GLU A 98 -33.00 19.11 29.35
C GLU A 98 -32.70 20.44 30.05
N LYS A 99 -32.05 20.42 31.23
CA LYS A 99 -31.65 21.62 31.97
C LYS A 99 -30.57 22.44 31.25
N ILE A 100 -29.90 21.83 30.27
CA ILE A 100 -28.91 22.46 29.41
C ILE A 100 -29.32 22.37 27.93
N GLU A 101 -30.63 22.25 27.67
CA GLU A 101 -31.24 22.28 26.33
C GLU A 101 -30.80 21.13 25.40
N TYR A 102 -30.46 19.97 25.97
CA TYR A 102 -30.10 18.76 25.22
C TYR A 102 -31.08 17.62 25.49
N HIS A 103 -31.22 16.73 24.52
CA HIS A 103 -32.02 15.51 24.63
C HIS A 103 -31.36 14.41 23.79
N CYS A 104 -31.28 13.19 24.33
CA CYS A 104 -30.59 12.07 23.68
C CYS A 104 -31.52 10.86 23.53
N GLU A 105 -31.73 10.40 22.30
CA GLU A 105 -32.49 9.18 21.98
C GLU A 105 -31.60 8.05 21.43
N GLY A 106 -30.32 8.33 21.17
CA GLY A 106 -29.40 7.41 20.51
C GLY A 106 -29.67 7.29 19.02
N LYS A 107 -30.19 8.33 18.36
CA LYS A 107 -30.51 8.32 16.92
C LYS A 107 -29.25 8.27 16.08
N SER A 108 -28.37 9.27 16.24
CA SER A 108 -27.09 9.36 15.53
C SER A 108 -26.22 8.14 15.77
N ASP A 109 -25.64 7.61 14.70
CA ASP A 109 -24.62 6.57 14.73
C ASP A 109 -23.21 7.15 14.93
N ILE A 110 -22.27 6.26 15.25
CA ILE A 110 -20.88 6.60 15.51
C ILE A 110 -20.01 5.70 14.65
N PHE A 111 -19.18 6.31 13.83
CA PHE A 111 -18.26 5.64 12.94
C PHE A 111 -16.82 5.88 13.36
N HIS A 112 -16.05 4.81 13.41
CA HIS A 112 -14.60 4.94 13.49
C HIS A 112 -14.04 5.31 12.11
N LEU A 113 -12.99 6.13 12.02
CA LEU A 113 -12.40 6.55 10.74
C LEU A 113 -12.05 5.35 9.81
N VAL A 114 -11.43 4.31 10.38
CA VAL A 114 -11.09 3.07 9.63
C VAL A 114 -12.36 2.35 9.15
N GLU A 115 -13.38 2.25 10.00
CA GLU A 115 -14.67 1.65 9.62
C GLU A 115 -15.34 2.44 8.50
N PHE A 116 -15.35 3.76 8.64
CA PHE A 116 -16.01 4.67 7.72
C PHE A 116 -15.42 4.55 6.32
N PHE A 117 -14.09 4.58 6.22
CA PHE A 117 -13.42 4.43 4.94
C PHE A 117 -13.55 3.03 4.36
N HIS A 118 -13.45 1.97 5.17
CA HIS A 118 -13.62 0.60 4.69
C HIS A 118 -15.04 0.31 4.18
N LYS A 119 -16.07 0.71 4.93
CA LYS A 119 -17.46 0.35 4.61
C LYS A 119 -18.09 1.27 3.56
N TYR A 120 -17.73 2.55 3.53
CA TYR A 120 -18.45 3.54 2.72
C TYR A 120 -17.62 4.16 1.58
N HIS A 121 -16.29 4.12 1.66
CA HIS A 121 -15.43 4.84 0.69
C HIS A 121 -14.28 4.02 0.09
N ARG A 122 -14.21 2.71 0.37
CA ARG A 122 -13.08 1.85 0.00
C ARG A 122 -12.78 1.85 -1.50
N GLU A 123 -13.80 1.67 -2.33
CA GLU A 123 -13.61 1.65 -3.78
C GLU A 123 -13.22 3.03 -4.33
N LYS A 124 -13.78 4.11 -3.78
CA LYS A 124 -13.39 5.49 -4.13
C LYS A 124 -11.92 5.75 -3.77
N ILE A 125 -11.48 5.29 -2.60
CA ILE A 125 -10.08 5.38 -2.17
C ILE A 125 -9.18 4.64 -3.16
N LYS A 126 -9.46 3.36 -3.45
CA LYS A 126 -8.64 2.54 -4.36
C LYS A 126 -8.46 3.16 -5.73
N GLN A 127 -9.52 3.74 -6.29
CA GLN A 127 -9.49 4.40 -7.60
C GLN A 127 -8.67 5.69 -7.63
N GLN A 128 -8.47 6.33 -6.47
CA GLN A 128 -7.78 7.62 -6.37
C GLN A 128 -6.34 7.51 -5.85
N ILE A 129 -5.84 6.28 -5.61
CA ILE A 129 -4.45 6.07 -5.21
C ILE A 129 -3.52 6.55 -6.33
N LYS A 130 -2.71 7.55 -6.00
CA LYS A 130 -1.72 8.14 -6.90
C LYS A 130 -0.34 7.54 -6.70
N TYR A 131 -0.01 7.20 -5.45
CA TYR A 131 1.27 6.63 -5.05
C TYR A 131 1.04 5.34 -4.26
N PRO A 132 0.82 4.21 -4.95
CA PRO A 132 0.70 2.91 -4.28
C PRO A 132 1.92 2.64 -3.40
N LEU A 133 1.68 2.20 -2.18
CA LEU A 133 2.70 1.89 -1.17
C LEU A 133 3.35 0.50 -1.40
N SER A 134 3.45 0.10 -2.67
CA SER A 134 3.85 -1.22 -3.12
C SER A 134 5.26 -1.61 -2.70
N GLY A 135 5.37 -2.69 -1.93
CA GLY A 135 6.63 -3.20 -1.42
C GLY A 135 6.97 -2.73 0.00
N LEU A 136 6.14 -1.88 0.61
CA LEU A 136 6.20 -1.64 2.05
C LEU A 136 5.51 -2.79 2.80
N LYS A 137 6.10 -3.17 3.93
CA LYS A 137 5.55 -4.08 4.93
C LYS A 137 5.08 -3.27 6.13
N ILE A 138 3.78 -3.28 6.41
CA ILE A 138 3.18 -2.45 7.45
C ILE A 138 2.64 -3.34 8.56
N ALA A 139 3.10 -3.09 9.79
CA ALA A 139 2.56 -3.75 10.97
C ALA A 139 1.31 -3.01 11.44
N VAL A 140 0.13 -3.61 11.22
CA VAL A 140 -1.14 -3.05 11.67
C VAL A 140 -1.32 -3.28 13.16
N HIS A 141 -1.60 -2.21 13.90
CA HIS A 141 -2.07 -2.28 15.27
C HIS A 141 -3.53 -1.80 15.36
N TYR A 142 -4.44 -2.78 15.44
CA TYR A 142 -5.88 -2.56 15.52
C TYR A 142 -6.30 -1.73 16.73
N GLY A 143 -5.67 -1.96 17.87
CA GLY A 143 -6.06 -1.42 19.16
C GLY A 143 -7.33 -2.08 19.72
N CYS A 144 -7.41 -2.16 21.05
CA CYS A 144 -8.43 -2.94 21.75
C CYS A 144 -9.86 -2.43 21.52
N HIS A 145 -10.07 -1.11 21.68
CA HIS A 145 -11.40 -0.48 21.65
C HIS A 145 -12.00 -0.33 20.24
N PHE A 146 -11.25 -0.67 19.18
CA PHE A 146 -11.82 -0.71 17.82
C PHE A 146 -12.71 -1.94 17.58
N LEU A 147 -12.41 -3.05 18.26
CA LEU A 147 -13.06 -4.35 18.04
C LEU A 147 -13.82 -4.88 19.26
N ARG A 148 -13.46 -4.39 20.46
CA ARG A 148 -13.91 -4.96 21.74
C ARG A 148 -14.59 -3.90 22.62
N PRO A 149 -15.63 -4.27 23.39
CA PRO A 149 -16.22 -5.62 23.48
C PRO A 149 -17.13 -5.93 22.27
N SER A 150 -16.99 -7.14 21.72
CA SER A 150 -17.59 -7.50 20.41
C SER A 150 -19.12 -7.46 20.41
N ASN A 151 -19.77 -7.74 21.55
CA ASN A 151 -21.22 -7.67 21.69
C ASN A 151 -21.78 -6.25 21.52
N LYS A 152 -20.99 -5.20 21.80
CA LYS A 152 -21.39 -3.80 21.63
C LYS A 152 -20.87 -3.18 20.34
N ILE A 153 -19.64 -3.50 19.99
CA ILE A 153 -18.94 -2.83 18.90
C ILE A 153 -19.32 -3.40 17.53
N GLN A 154 -19.47 -4.73 17.44
CA GLN A 154 -19.89 -5.45 16.24
C GLN A 154 -19.19 -4.96 14.95
N MET A 155 -17.87 -4.76 15.02
CA MET A 155 -17.05 -4.22 13.94
C MET A 155 -16.56 -5.32 12.99
N ASP A 156 -15.83 -6.28 13.56
CA ASP A 156 -15.12 -7.36 12.89
C ASP A 156 -14.91 -8.49 13.92
N ASP A 157 -14.33 -9.62 13.52
CA ASP A 157 -13.90 -10.66 14.45
C ASP A 157 -12.79 -10.11 15.37
N PRO A 158 -12.96 -10.08 16.70
CA PRO A 158 -12.01 -9.48 17.62
C PRO A 158 -10.71 -10.27 17.78
N MET A 159 -10.64 -11.50 17.29
CA MET A 159 -9.49 -12.40 17.34
C MET A 159 -8.84 -12.58 15.97
N LYS A 160 -9.60 -12.44 14.89
CA LYS A 160 -9.13 -12.53 13.50
C LYS A 160 -9.73 -11.42 12.62
N PRO A 161 -9.42 -10.14 12.90
CA PRO A 161 -9.95 -9.04 12.10
C PRO A 161 -9.24 -8.93 10.75
N HIS A 162 -9.92 -8.32 9.79
CA HIS A 162 -9.42 -8.10 8.43
C HIS A 162 -9.62 -6.65 7.96
N ILE A 163 -10.59 -5.90 8.50
CA ILE A 163 -10.99 -4.57 8.01
C ILE A 163 -9.81 -3.60 7.87
N PHE A 164 -8.94 -3.53 8.89
CA PHE A 164 -7.84 -2.57 8.89
C PHE A 164 -6.68 -3.08 8.02
N ASP A 165 -6.43 -4.39 8.01
CA ASP A 165 -5.45 -5.00 7.11
C ASP A 165 -5.82 -4.78 5.64
N GLU A 166 -7.08 -4.99 5.29
CA GLU A 166 -7.61 -4.77 3.94
C GLU A 166 -7.43 -3.34 3.46
N LEU A 167 -7.66 -2.34 4.33
CA LEU A 167 -7.39 -0.95 3.96
C LEU A 167 -5.92 -0.68 3.68
N ILE A 168 -5.00 -1.35 4.37
CA ILE A 168 -3.56 -1.20 4.12
C ILE A 168 -3.15 -1.89 2.80
N GLU A 169 -3.72 -3.07 2.54
CA GLU A 169 -3.55 -3.78 1.26
C GLU A 169 -4.12 -2.96 0.09
N ASP A 170 -5.25 -2.27 0.30
CA ASP A 170 -5.82 -1.37 -0.69
C ASP A 170 -4.88 -0.22 -1.03
N LEU A 171 -4.07 0.29 -0.07
CA LEU A 171 -3.03 1.29 -0.35
C LEU A 171 -1.85 0.73 -1.15
N GLY A 172 -1.83 -0.58 -1.43
CA GLY A 172 -0.79 -1.30 -2.15
C GLY A 172 0.35 -1.83 -1.25
N ALA A 173 0.33 -1.53 0.05
CA ALA A 173 1.30 -2.07 1.01
C ALA A 173 0.90 -3.47 1.47
N LYS A 174 1.87 -4.26 1.95
CA LYS A 174 1.57 -5.55 2.57
C LYS A 174 1.34 -5.37 4.07
N SER A 175 0.16 -5.71 4.57
CA SER A 175 -0.04 -5.91 6.00
C SER A 175 0.64 -7.22 6.44
N ILE A 176 1.54 -7.11 7.40
CA ILE A 176 2.26 -8.27 7.93
C ILE A 176 1.64 -8.76 9.22
N ASP A 177 1.64 -10.08 9.38
CA ASP A 177 1.28 -10.71 10.65
C ASP A 177 2.50 -10.78 11.57
N TYR A 178 2.25 -10.69 12.88
CA TYR A 178 3.30 -10.72 13.90
C TYR A 178 2.75 -11.21 15.23
N ILE A 179 3.62 -11.79 16.05
CA ILE A 179 3.27 -12.24 17.40
C ILE A 179 2.76 -11.04 18.20
N GLN A 180 1.68 -11.24 18.97
CA GLN A 180 1.00 -10.18 19.75
C GLN A 180 0.27 -9.11 18.93
N LYS A 181 -0.01 -9.32 17.63
CA LYS A 181 -0.76 -8.36 16.80
C LYS A 181 -2.04 -7.84 17.47
N MET A 182 -2.81 -8.76 18.06
CA MET A 182 -4.08 -8.47 18.73
C MET A 182 -3.99 -8.11 20.22
N GLU A 183 -2.78 -8.00 20.78
CA GLU A 183 -2.58 -7.59 22.17
C GLU A 183 -2.62 -6.06 22.35
N CYS A 184 -2.87 -5.63 23.59
CA CYS A 184 -2.94 -4.22 23.96
C CYS A 184 -1.58 -3.51 23.80
N CYS A 185 -1.60 -2.19 23.60
CA CYS A 185 -0.40 -1.35 23.56
C CYS A 185 0.09 -0.92 24.95
N GLY A 186 -0.62 -1.24 26.04
CA GLY A 186 -0.22 -0.88 27.42
C GLY A 186 -0.57 0.54 27.86
N GLY A 187 -1.12 1.40 26.98
CA GLY A 187 -1.25 2.84 27.25
C GLY A 187 -2.13 3.32 28.42
N SER A 188 -2.87 2.43 29.09
CA SER A 188 -3.57 2.78 30.35
C SER A 188 -2.70 2.57 31.59
N LEU A 189 -1.63 1.77 31.51
CA LEU A 189 -0.81 1.38 32.67
C LEU A 189 -0.05 2.56 33.29
N GLU A 190 0.41 3.51 32.47
CA GLU A 190 1.03 4.75 32.97
C GLU A 190 0.09 5.49 33.93
N ARG A 191 -1.20 5.59 33.59
CA ARG A 191 -2.22 6.22 34.45
C ARG A 191 -2.52 5.40 35.71
N ALA A 192 -2.28 4.10 35.66
CA ALA A 192 -2.40 3.20 36.80
C ALA A 192 -1.13 3.16 37.67
N GLY A 193 -0.14 4.01 37.41
CA GLY A 193 1.12 4.07 38.17
C GLY A 193 2.12 2.97 37.84
N ASN A 194 1.97 2.29 36.69
CA ASN A 194 2.87 1.22 36.24
C ASN A 194 3.51 1.55 34.88
N PRO A 195 4.30 2.64 34.78
CA PRO A 195 4.93 3.05 33.53
C PRO A 195 5.96 2.02 33.02
N ASP A 196 6.67 1.33 33.92
CA ASP A 196 7.68 0.33 33.54
C ASP A 196 7.05 -0.85 32.80
N THR A 197 5.92 -1.37 33.30
CA THR A 197 5.16 -2.42 32.60
C THR A 197 4.59 -1.93 31.26
N ALA A 198 4.19 -0.65 31.17
CA ALA A 198 3.76 -0.08 29.88
C ALA A 198 4.92 -0.10 28.87
N LEU A 199 6.12 0.25 29.33
CA LEU A 199 7.34 0.26 28.53
C LEU A 199 7.74 -1.16 28.09
N GLU A 200 7.69 -2.14 29.00
CA GLU A 200 7.94 -3.56 28.70
C GLU A 200 6.97 -4.13 27.67
N MET A 201 5.68 -3.79 27.76
CA MET A 201 4.68 -4.22 26.77
C MET A 201 4.98 -3.66 25.38
N VAL A 202 5.31 -2.37 25.29
CA VAL A 202 5.67 -1.75 24.01
C VAL A 202 6.98 -2.33 23.47
N HIS A 203 7.98 -2.55 24.32
CA HIS A 203 9.23 -3.21 23.95
C HIS A 203 8.99 -4.58 23.30
N SER A 204 8.27 -5.46 23.99
CA SER A 204 7.97 -6.82 23.48
C SER A 204 7.25 -6.79 22.13
N LYS A 205 6.32 -5.86 21.94
CA LYS A 205 5.64 -5.70 20.65
C LYS A 205 6.58 -5.17 19.56
N LEU A 206 7.44 -4.20 19.88
CA LEU A 206 8.40 -3.64 18.93
C LEU A 206 9.43 -4.68 18.49
N GLU A 207 9.88 -5.57 19.38
CA GLU A 207 10.72 -6.73 19.03
C GLU A 207 10.02 -7.63 18.02
N ASN A 208 8.79 -8.07 18.32
CA ASN A 208 8.01 -8.92 17.43
C ASN A 208 7.76 -8.27 16.05
N ILE A 209 7.56 -6.95 16.00
CA ILE A 209 7.37 -6.18 14.77
C ILE A 209 8.70 -6.05 13.99
N LYS A 210 9.81 -5.84 14.70
CA LYS A 210 11.16 -5.78 14.11
C LYS A 210 11.57 -7.12 13.49
N ASP A 211 11.27 -8.23 14.17
CA ASP A 211 11.63 -9.58 13.74
C ASP A 211 10.98 -9.99 12.42
N VAL A 212 9.75 -9.53 12.16
CA VAL A 212 9.07 -9.74 10.87
C VAL A 212 9.49 -8.75 9.77
N GLY A 213 10.38 -7.81 10.12
CA GLY A 213 10.94 -6.82 9.20
C GLY A 213 9.90 -5.80 8.72
N ALA A 214 9.10 -5.27 9.64
CA ALA A 214 8.17 -4.18 9.33
C ALA A 214 8.93 -2.92 8.91
N ASP A 215 8.42 -2.24 7.89
CA ASP A 215 8.92 -0.93 7.47
C ASP A 215 8.32 0.21 8.31
N ALA A 216 7.08 0.03 8.78
CA ALA A 216 6.38 0.96 9.65
C ALA A 216 5.25 0.27 10.44
N ILE A 217 4.78 0.94 11.49
CA ILE A 217 3.59 0.60 12.27
C ILE A 217 2.46 1.54 11.86
N VAL A 218 1.24 1.02 11.73
CA VAL A 218 0.04 1.86 11.54
C VAL A 218 -0.96 1.68 12.67
N VAL A 219 -1.54 2.79 13.13
CA VAL A 219 -2.53 2.82 14.21
C VAL A 219 -3.78 3.61 13.82
N GLY A 220 -4.89 3.29 14.48
CA GLY A 220 -6.16 4.03 14.42
C GLY A 220 -6.53 4.70 15.73
N CYS A 221 -5.57 4.88 16.66
CA CYS A 221 -5.83 5.44 17.98
C CYS A 221 -4.71 6.38 18.45
N PRO A 222 -5.03 7.58 18.97
CA PRO A 222 -4.03 8.54 19.48
C PRO A 222 -3.21 7.99 20.64
N GLN A 223 -3.82 7.21 21.54
CA GLN A 223 -3.10 6.61 22.66
C GLN A 223 -2.13 5.54 22.17
N CYS A 224 -2.53 4.71 21.20
CA CYS A 224 -1.63 3.72 20.59
C CYS A 224 -0.48 4.41 19.85
N PHE A 225 -0.76 5.51 19.13
CA PHE A 225 0.27 6.33 18.50
C PHE A 225 1.31 6.78 19.54
N ILE A 226 0.87 7.36 20.65
CA ILE A 226 1.79 7.81 21.71
C ILE A 226 2.63 6.65 22.24
N GLN A 227 2.01 5.50 22.50
CA GLN A 227 2.74 4.32 22.99
C GLN A 227 3.84 3.87 22.04
N PHE A 228 3.55 3.70 20.75
CA PHE A 228 4.57 3.24 19.80
C PHE A 228 5.57 4.33 19.42
N ASP A 229 5.14 5.58 19.21
CA ASP A 229 6.00 6.65 18.71
C ASP A 229 6.85 7.28 19.83
N HIS A 230 6.23 7.66 20.95
CA HIS A 230 6.95 8.39 22.00
C HIS A 230 7.82 7.46 22.85
N LEU A 231 7.32 6.27 23.22
CA LEU A 231 8.07 5.39 24.12
C LEU A 231 9.28 4.74 23.46
N GLN A 232 9.38 4.72 22.12
CA GLN A 232 10.63 4.34 21.45
C GLN A 232 11.81 5.23 21.88
N ARG A 233 11.58 6.51 22.22
CA ARG A 233 12.62 7.38 22.77
C ARG A 233 13.00 7.03 24.20
N GLU A 234 12.06 6.55 25.00
CA GLU A 234 12.35 6.08 26.36
C GLU A 234 13.11 4.76 26.33
N LEU A 235 12.72 3.84 25.44
CA LEU A 235 13.45 2.58 25.18
C LEU A 235 14.89 2.84 24.71
N LYS A 236 15.09 3.88 23.89
CA LYS A 236 16.43 4.28 23.44
C LYS A 236 17.34 4.72 24.60
N LYS A 237 16.79 5.26 25.70
CA LYS A 237 17.58 5.58 26.92
C LYS A 237 18.02 4.33 27.68
N LEU A 238 17.41 3.18 27.38
CA LEU A 238 17.73 1.86 27.92
C LEU A 238 18.50 1.00 26.91
N ASP A 239 19.14 1.62 25.92
CA ASP A 239 19.93 0.97 24.85
C ASP A 239 19.14 0.06 23.89
N TYR A 240 17.80 0.17 23.87
CA TYR A 240 16.97 -0.51 22.86
C TYR A 240 16.68 0.41 21.67
N GLU A 241 17.20 0.04 20.49
CA GLU A 241 16.98 0.79 19.24
C GLU A 241 16.07 0.04 18.26
N PHE A 242 14.91 0.64 18.02
CA PHE A 242 13.92 0.20 17.04
C PHE A 242 13.84 1.17 15.86
N ASP A 243 13.63 2.47 16.14
CA ASP A 243 13.44 3.53 15.16
C ASP A 243 12.45 3.14 14.05
N ILE A 244 11.39 2.40 14.41
CA ILE A 244 10.33 1.97 13.50
C ILE A 244 9.33 3.12 13.36
N PRO A 245 9.15 3.69 12.16
CA PRO A 245 8.20 4.77 11.91
C PRO A 245 6.78 4.38 12.32
N VAL A 246 6.05 5.28 12.97
CA VAL A 246 4.66 5.06 13.40
C VAL A 246 3.75 6.03 12.68
N PHE A 247 2.77 5.54 11.93
CA PHE A 247 1.81 6.37 11.22
C PHE A 247 0.40 6.19 11.75
N TYR A 248 -0.37 7.28 11.72
CA TYR A 248 -1.82 7.18 11.70
C TYR A 248 -2.30 6.68 10.35
N TYR A 249 -3.42 5.93 10.32
CA TYR A 249 -4.00 5.49 9.05
C TYR A 249 -4.24 6.64 8.07
N SER A 250 -4.75 7.78 8.55
CA SER A 250 -4.98 8.98 7.74
C SER A 250 -3.69 9.54 7.14
N GLU A 251 -2.54 9.38 7.79
CA GLU A 251 -1.27 9.84 7.25
C GLU A 251 -0.81 8.97 6.07
N LEU A 252 -0.90 7.64 6.21
CA LEU A 252 -0.59 6.72 5.10
C LEU A 252 -1.54 6.92 3.92
N LEU A 253 -2.82 7.16 4.20
CA LEU A 253 -3.81 7.44 3.15
C LEU A 253 -3.50 8.77 2.44
N CYS A 254 -3.15 9.85 3.15
CA CYS A 254 -2.67 11.09 2.52
C CYS A 254 -1.49 10.83 1.57
N ILE A 255 -0.47 10.08 2.03
CA ILE A 255 0.70 9.76 1.22
C ILE A 255 0.30 9.00 -0.05
N ALA A 256 -0.57 7.98 0.07
CA ALA A 256 -1.02 7.18 -1.05
C ALA A 256 -1.88 7.98 -2.06
N LEU A 257 -2.66 8.95 -1.59
CA LEU A 257 -3.44 9.88 -2.43
C LEU A 257 -2.58 10.99 -3.04
N GLY A 258 -1.34 11.17 -2.58
CA GLY A 258 -0.46 12.24 -3.04
C GLY A 258 -0.73 13.61 -2.41
N ILE A 259 -1.35 13.62 -1.24
CA ILE A 259 -1.54 14.81 -0.40
C ILE A 259 -0.24 15.03 0.38
N ASP A 260 0.39 16.19 0.21
CA ASP A 260 1.65 16.48 0.89
C ASP A 260 1.40 16.79 2.38
N ILE A 261 1.92 15.90 3.23
CA ILE A 261 1.93 16.05 4.69
C ILE A 261 3.35 15.89 5.27
N LYS A 262 4.37 15.77 4.42
CA LYS A 262 5.72 15.32 4.81
C LYS A 262 6.37 16.24 5.83
N GLU A 263 6.27 17.55 5.61
CA GLU A 263 6.84 18.54 6.53
C GLU A 263 6.20 18.44 7.93
N PHE A 264 4.88 18.27 7.99
CA PHE A 264 4.16 18.18 9.26
C PHE A 264 4.55 16.93 10.05
N ILE A 265 4.52 15.76 9.43
CA ILE A 265 4.84 14.52 10.13
C ILE A 265 6.30 14.47 10.58
N THR A 266 7.26 14.92 9.77
CA THR A 266 8.69 14.99 10.16
C THR A 266 8.88 15.91 11.38
N LYS A 267 8.08 16.97 11.51
CA LYS A 267 8.15 17.90 12.64
C LYS A 267 7.55 17.35 13.94
N TYR A 268 6.44 16.61 13.85
CA TYR A 268 5.65 16.23 15.03
C TYR A 268 5.88 14.80 15.52
N HIS A 269 6.32 13.89 14.65
CA HIS A 269 6.62 12.51 15.03
C HIS A 269 7.88 12.43 15.90
N ARG A 270 7.91 11.45 16.80
CA ARG A 270 9.07 11.20 17.67
C ARG A 270 10.05 10.22 17.04
N THR A 271 9.54 9.31 16.23
CA THR A 271 10.28 8.37 15.39
C THR A 271 10.65 9.00 14.04
N PRO A 272 11.79 8.64 13.44
CA PRO A 272 12.18 9.15 12.13
C PRO A 272 11.31 8.53 11.03
N VAL A 273 10.74 9.35 10.15
CA VAL A 273 9.80 8.91 9.09
C VAL A 273 10.40 8.97 7.69
N GLU A 274 11.58 9.55 7.52
CA GLU A 274 12.22 9.81 6.22
C GLU A 274 12.55 8.52 5.46
N SER A 275 12.78 7.42 6.20
CA SER A 275 13.05 6.10 5.62
C SER A 275 11.89 5.62 4.73
N ILE A 276 10.65 5.90 5.11
CA ILE A 276 9.45 5.54 4.33
C ILE A 276 9.36 6.37 3.05
N PHE A 277 9.55 7.68 3.13
CA PHE A 277 9.56 8.54 1.94
C PHE A 277 10.63 8.12 0.94
N ARG A 278 11.86 7.84 1.42
CA ARG A 278 12.93 7.33 0.55
C ARG A 278 12.56 6.02 -0.13
N LYS A 279 11.96 5.08 0.60
CA LYS A 279 11.50 3.79 0.03
C LYS A 279 10.43 4.02 -1.04
N ILE A 280 9.43 4.86 -0.76
CA ILE A 280 8.36 5.20 -1.70
C ILE A 280 8.94 5.86 -2.96
N ASP A 281 9.83 6.84 -2.79
CA ASP A 281 10.48 7.55 -3.90
C ASP A 281 11.28 6.58 -4.80
N MET A 282 12.03 5.65 -4.20
CA MET A 282 12.77 4.62 -4.92
C MET A 282 11.85 3.68 -5.71
N ILE A 283 10.75 3.23 -5.09
CA ILE A 283 9.75 2.38 -5.74
C ILE A 283 9.13 3.12 -6.94
N TYR A 284 8.78 4.39 -6.77
CA TYR A 284 8.15 5.18 -7.81
C TYR A 284 9.11 5.52 -8.95
N GLN A 285 10.36 5.89 -8.65
CA GLN A 285 11.39 6.08 -9.67
C GLN A 285 11.63 4.81 -10.47
N ARG A 286 11.70 3.65 -9.79
CA ARG A 286 11.83 2.35 -10.45
C ARG A 286 10.65 2.07 -11.38
N ASN A 287 9.42 2.25 -10.91
CA ASN A 287 8.22 1.95 -11.69
C ASN A 287 8.12 2.87 -12.93
N ARG A 288 8.36 4.18 -12.76
CA ARG A 288 8.41 5.13 -13.89
C ARG A 288 9.46 4.76 -14.93
N GLU A 289 10.61 4.25 -14.50
CA GLU A 289 11.65 3.81 -15.43
C GLU A 289 11.22 2.59 -16.24
N ILE A 290 10.47 1.67 -15.63
CA ILE A 290 9.90 0.50 -16.33
C ILE A 290 8.81 0.94 -17.32
N GLU A 291 7.92 1.84 -16.90
CA GLU A 291 6.78 2.34 -17.68
C GLU A 291 7.17 3.10 -18.95
N LYS A 292 8.41 3.59 -19.06
CA LYS A 292 8.95 4.16 -20.31
C LYS A 292 8.99 3.14 -21.46
N TYR A 293 9.11 1.85 -21.13
CA TYR A 293 9.42 0.80 -22.11
C TYR A 293 8.42 -0.36 -22.09
N PHE A 294 7.73 -0.58 -20.97
CA PHE A 294 6.86 -1.72 -20.76
C PHE A 294 5.57 -1.31 -20.05
N ASP A 295 4.48 -2.03 -20.31
CA ASP A 295 3.28 -1.99 -19.48
C ASP A 295 3.57 -2.70 -18.15
N LEU A 296 3.66 -1.92 -17.06
CA LEU A 296 4.01 -2.42 -15.73
C LEU A 296 2.97 -3.41 -15.19
N GLU A 297 1.68 -3.20 -15.47
CA GLU A 297 0.63 -4.07 -14.95
C GLU A 297 0.62 -5.40 -15.68
N PHE A 298 0.75 -5.36 -17.01
CA PHE A 298 0.98 -6.56 -17.81
C PHE A 298 2.19 -7.36 -17.31
N LEU A 299 3.32 -6.71 -17.01
CA LEU A 299 4.51 -7.41 -16.52
C LEU A 299 4.26 -8.10 -15.17
N LYS A 300 3.52 -7.48 -14.25
CA LYS A 300 3.16 -8.08 -12.95
C LYS A 300 2.29 -9.32 -13.17
N GLU A 301 1.20 -9.18 -13.93
CA GLU A 301 0.29 -10.29 -14.24
C GLU A 301 1.03 -11.43 -14.93
N CYS A 302 1.91 -11.11 -15.88
CA CYS A 302 2.71 -12.09 -16.58
C CYS A 302 3.68 -12.83 -15.64
N TYR A 303 4.34 -12.11 -14.73
CA TYR A 303 5.22 -12.71 -13.72
C TYR A 303 4.48 -13.71 -12.82
N PHE A 304 3.29 -13.35 -12.36
CA PHE A 304 2.47 -14.25 -11.55
C PHE A 304 1.98 -15.46 -12.35
N CYS A 305 1.42 -15.22 -13.54
CA CYS A 305 0.89 -16.26 -14.43
C CYS A 305 1.97 -17.26 -14.85
N GLY A 306 3.01 -16.82 -15.57
CA GLY A 306 4.12 -17.67 -16.00
C GLY A 306 3.76 -18.91 -16.83
N ALA A 307 2.53 -19.01 -17.36
CA ALA A 307 2.00 -20.23 -17.97
C ALA A 307 2.84 -20.73 -19.16
N CYS A 308 3.39 -19.83 -19.97
CA CYS A 308 4.19 -20.20 -21.14
C CYS A 308 5.62 -20.65 -20.80
N ASN A 309 6.05 -20.58 -19.53
CA ASN A 309 7.43 -20.85 -19.17
C ASN A 309 7.83 -22.31 -19.37
N SER A 310 6.92 -23.25 -19.07
CA SER A 310 7.11 -24.69 -19.26
C SER A 310 7.18 -25.11 -20.74
N ASP A 311 6.44 -24.41 -21.59
CA ASP A 311 6.30 -24.70 -23.01
C ASP A 311 7.29 -23.93 -23.89
N CYS A 312 8.03 -22.99 -23.29
CA CYS A 312 9.11 -22.31 -23.97
C CYS A 312 10.21 -23.33 -24.33
N PRO A 313 10.47 -23.57 -25.64
CA PRO A 313 11.45 -24.58 -26.05
C PRO A 313 12.85 -24.22 -25.55
N VAL A 314 13.19 -22.93 -25.51
CA VAL A 314 14.50 -22.47 -25.03
C VAL A 314 14.64 -22.67 -23.53
N ALA A 315 13.62 -22.32 -22.74
CA ALA A 315 13.66 -22.55 -21.30
C ALA A 315 13.71 -24.05 -20.97
N LYS A 316 13.08 -24.90 -21.80
CA LYS A 316 13.15 -26.36 -21.67
C LYS A 316 14.55 -26.92 -21.89
N TYR A 317 15.27 -26.45 -22.91
CA TYR A 317 16.61 -26.98 -23.25
C TYR A 317 17.77 -26.21 -22.60
N MET A 318 17.55 -24.97 -22.16
CA MET A 318 18.54 -24.09 -21.52
C MET A 318 18.00 -23.44 -20.22
N PRO A 319 17.45 -24.22 -19.26
CA PRO A 319 16.76 -23.67 -18.09
C PRO A 319 17.66 -22.84 -17.17
N GLN A 320 18.97 -23.12 -17.16
CA GLN A 320 19.96 -22.39 -16.34
C GLN A 320 20.39 -21.06 -16.97
N THR A 321 20.03 -20.80 -18.22
CA THR A 321 20.47 -19.63 -18.98
C THR A 321 19.32 -18.74 -19.39
N PHE A 322 18.16 -19.32 -19.71
CA PHE A 322 17.01 -18.59 -20.21
C PHE A 322 15.73 -19.04 -19.50
N ASN A 323 15.10 -18.09 -18.81
CA ASN A 323 13.80 -18.26 -18.21
C ASN A 323 13.02 -16.94 -18.36
N PRO A 324 12.00 -16.88 -19.24
CA PRO A 324 11.22 -15.67 -19.47
C PRO A 324 10.63 -15.08 -18.19
N LYS A 325 10.09 -15.91 -17.28
CA LYS A 325 9.51 -15.45 -16.02
C LYS A 325 10.55 -14.79 -15.12
N GLU A 326 11.75 -15.36 -15.02
CA GLU A 326 12.84 -14.76 -14.24
C GLU A 326 13.31 -13.43 -14.83
N ILE A 327 13.37 -13.32 -16.16
CA ILE A 327 13.72 -12.06 -16.84
C ILE A 327 12.69 -10.98 -16.52
N ILE A 328 11.39 -11.28 -16.62
CA ILE A 328 10.32 -10.35 -16.21
C ILE A 328 10.48 -9.95 -14.74
N GLY A 329 10.75 -10.92 -13.86
CA GLY A 329 11.01 -10.64 -12.44
C GLY A 329 12.20 -9.71 -12.20
N LYS A 330 13.25 -9.80 -13.02
CA LYS A 330 14.38 -8.85 -12.98
C LYS A 330 13.96 -7.46 -13.48
N ILE A 331 13.11 -7.36 -14.50
CA ILE A 331 12.56 -6.06 -14.98
C ILE A 331 11.78 -5.39 -13.85
N LEU A 332 10.85 -6.11 -13.22
CA LEU A 332 10.04 -5.63 -12.09
C LEU A 332 10.89 -5.19 -10.87
N LYS A 333 12.09 -5.76 -10.72
CA LYS A 333 13.07 -5.36 -9.70
C LYS A 333 13.90 -4.12 -10.08
N GLY A 334 13.65 -3.50 -11.23
CA GLY A 334 14.39 -2.34 -11.73
C GLY A 334 15.77 -2.66 -12.29
N GLN A 335 16.04 -3.92 -12.63
CA GLN A 335 17.38 -4.36 -13.05
C GLN A 335 17.59 -4.20 -14.57
N LEU A 336 16.89 -3.28 -15.22
CA LEU A 336 16.90 -3.12 -16.68
C LEU A 336 18.33 -2.98 -17.24
N ASN A 337 19.15 -2.15 -16.61
CA ASN A 337 20.57 -1.98 -16.96
C ASN A 337 21.38 -3.28 -16.93
N LYS A 338 21.07 -4.22 -16.04
CA LYS A 338 21.75 -5.52 -15.97
C LYS A 338 21.22 -6.47 -17.05
N ILE A 339 19.91 -6.44 -17.30
CA ILE A 339 19.22 -7.34 -18.23
C ILE A 339 19.60 -7.03 -19.68
N VAL A 340 19.64 -5.75 -20.08
CA VAL A 340 20.01 -5.36 -21.46
C VAL A 340 21.44 -5.76 -21.84
N ARG A 341 22.29 -6.04 -20.84
CA ARG A 341 23.67 -6.53 -21.02
C ARG A 341 23.77 -8.05 -20.99
N ASP A 342 22.70 -8.75 -20.61
CA ASP A 342 22.67 -10.20 -20.47
C ASP A 342 22.40 -10.85 -21.84
N PRO A 343 23.31 -11.70 -22.36
CA PRO A 343 23.11 -12.34 -23.66
C PRO A 343 21.84 -13.20 -23.77
N SER A 344 21.26 -13.61 -22.64
CA SER A 344 20.04 -14.42 -22.61
C SER A 344 18.84 -13.74 -23.28
N ILE A 345 18.77 -12.40 -23.36
CA ILE A 345 17.68 -11.69 -24.05
C ILE A 345 17.62 -12.00 -25.55
N TRP A 346 18.74 -12.46 -26.13
CA TRP A 346 18.87 -12.84 -27.53
C TRP A 346 18.47 -14.29 -27.80
N LEU A 347 18.17 -15.08 -26.76
CA LEU A 347 17.80 -16.49 -26.90
C LEU A 347 16.32 -16.71 -27.20
N CYS A 348 15.45 -15.71 -27.01
CA CYS A 348 14.06 -15.80 -27.47
C CYS A 348 14.01 -16.05 -28.98
N LEU A 349 13.23 -17.05 -29.43
CA LEU A 349 13.17 -17.47 -30.83
C LEU A 349 12.09 -16.75 -31.64
N ASP A 350 11.32 -15.85 -31.01
CA ASP A 350 10.18 -15.16 -31.63
C ASP A 350 9.19 -16.13 -32.29
N CYS A 351 9.01 -17.31 -31.67
CA CYS A 351 8.15 -18.39 -32.16
C CYS A 351 6.66 -18.25 -31.76
N TYR A 352 6.32 -17.23 -30.99
CA TYR A 352 4.95 -16.91 -30.54
C TYR A 352 4.21 -17.99 -29.72
N VAL A 353 4.88 -19.06 -29.25
CA VAL A 353 4.25 -20.02 -28.31
C VAL A 353 3.71 -19.32 -27.05
N CYS A 354 4.42 -18.30 -26.55
CA CYS A 354 3.95 -17.49 -25.43
C CYS A 354 2.66 -16.70 -25.73
N TYR A 355 2.42 -16.31 -26.98
CA TYR A 355 1.19 -15.65 -27.41
C TYR A 355 0.03 -16.63 -27.43
N GLU A 356 0.26 -17.84 -27.96
CA GLU A 356 -0.77 -18.90 -28.03
C GLU A 356 -1.26 -19.38 -26.67
N LEU A 357 -0.35 -19.41 -25.68
CA LEU A 357 -0.66 -19.82 -24.31
C LEU A 357 -1.16 -18.67 -23.43
N CYS A 358 -1.02 -17.41 -23.87
CA CYS A 358 -1.43 -16.25 -23.10
C CYS A 358 -2.97 -16.12 -23.12
N PRO A 359 -3.65 -16.11 -21.95
CA PRO A 359 -5.10 -15.91 -21.89
C PRO A 359 -5.55 -14.58 -22.51
N MET A 360 -4.69 -13.57 -22.48
CA MET A 360 -4.94 -12.23 -23.01
C MET A 360 -4.43 -12.01 -24.43
N ARG A 361 -3.78 -13.01 -25.06
CA ARG A 361 -3.21 -12.90 -26.42
C ARG A 361 -2.27 -11.69 -26.59
N ILE A 362 -1.35 -11.52 -25.63
CA ILE A 362 -0.27 -10.51 -25.70
C ILE A 362 1.07 -11.19 -25.99
N GLY A 363 1.41 -12.23 -25.22
CA GLY A 363 2.70 -12.92 -25.34
C GLY A 363 3.90 -12.08 -24.87
N LEU A 364 5.11 -12.58 -25.09
CA LEU A 364 6.36 -11.97 -24.58
C LEU A 364 7.31 -11.48 -25.67
N VAL A 365 6.97 -11.70 -26.95
CA VAL A 365 7.85 -11.35 -28.07
C VAL A 365 8.17 -9.85 -28.07
N ASP A 366 7.18 -9.00 -27.80
CA ASP A 366 7.38 -7.55 -27.74
C ASP A 366 8.26 -7.13 -26.56
N VAL A 367 8.15 -7.80 -25.39
CA VAL A 367 9.03 -7.57 -24.24
C VAL A 367 10.50 -7.85 -24.62
N PHE A 368 10.77 -8.98 -25.26
CA PHE A 368 12.12 -9.33 -25.70
C PHE A 368 12.61 -8.43 -26.83
N THR A 369 11.74 -8.02 -27.74
CA THR A 369 12.05 -7.07 -28.81
C THR A 369 12.50 -5.73 -28.23
N THR A 370 11.74 -5.18 -27.28
CA THR A 370 12.10 -3.95 -26.57
C THR A 370 13.44 -4.10 -25.84
N LEU A 371 13.68 -5.20 -25.11
CA LEU A 371 14.97 -5.45 -24.45
C LEU A 371 16.15 -5.46 -25.42
N ARG A 372 16.00 -6.11 -26.59
CA ARG A 372 17.05 -6.15 -27.62
C ARG A 372 17.29 -4.78 -28.26
N ASN A 373 16.24 -3.99 -28.46
CA ASN A 373 16.36 -2.62 -28.96
C ASN A 373 17.14 -1.75 -27.96
N LEU A 374 16.81 -1.83 -26.67
CA LEU A 374 17.55 -1.14 -25.61
C LEU A 374 19.01 -1.60 -25.50
N ALA A 375 19.28 -2.90 -25.67
CA ALA A 375 20.65 -3.40 -25.72
C ALA A 375 21.41 -2.80 -26.91
N LYS A 376 20.76 -2.70 -28.08
CA LYS A 376 21.34 -2.14 -29.30
C LYS A 376 21.63 -0.64 -29.19
N GLU A 377 20.79 0.12 -28.49
CA GLU A 377 21.07 1.54 -28.17
C GLU A 377 22.34 1.73 -27.33
N LEU A 378 22.79 0.68 -26.63
CA LEU A 378 24.05 0.65 -25.87
C LEU A 378 25.19 -0.02 -26.65
N ASP A 379 25.03 -0.24 -27.96
CA ASP A 379 25.94 -1.00 -28.83
C ASP A 379 26.18 -2.45 -28.36
N ILE A 380 25.20 -3.04 -27.68
CA ILE A 380 25.25 -4.42 -27.19
C ILE A 380 24.43 -5.32 -28.09
N THR A 381 25.10 -6.33 -28.63
CA THR A 381 24.50 -7.35 -29.48
C THR A 381 25.35 -8.62 -29.42
N VAL A 382 24.90 -9.67 -30.10
CA VAL A 382 25.63 -10.93 -30.20
C VAL A 382 26.18 -11.12 -31.62
N LYS A 383 27.42 -11.64 -31.71
CA LYS A 383 28.17 -11.80 -32.97
C LYS A 383 27.40 -12.53 -34.08
N GLY A 384 26.48 -13.42 -33.72
CA GLY A 384 25.62 -14.11 -34.69
C GLY A 384 24.72 -13.15 -35.45
N PHE A 385 23.95 -12.32 -34.74
CA PHE A 385 23.03 -11.34 -35.33
C PHE A 385 23.76 -10.17 -36.00
N GLU A 386 24.92 -9.75 -35.49
CA GLU A 386 25.78 -8.77 -36.20
C GLU A 386 26.17 -9.26 -37.60
N LYS A 387 26.71 -10.48 -37.67
CA LYS A 387 27.13 -11.08 -38.95
C LYS A 387 25.97 -11.27 -39.90
N GLU A 388 24.79 -11.62 -39.37
CA GLU A 388 23.56 -11.74 -40.14
C GLU A 388 23.15 -10.38 -40.75
N PHE A 389 23.15 -9.32 -39.94
CA PHE A 389 22.82 -7.97 -40.40
C PHE A 389 23.82 -7.42 -41.42
N ASP A 390 25.12 -7.64 -41.20
CA ASP A 390 26.16 -7.24 -42.17
C ASP A 390 26.06 -8.02 -43.49
N ALA A 391 25.75 -9.32 -43.41
CA ALA A 391 25.47 -10.13 -44.59
C ALA A 391 24.26 -9.57 -45.35
N PHE A 392 23.20 -9.21 -44.64
CA PHE A 392 22.00 -8.58 -45.21
C PHE A 392 22.31 -7.24 -45.89
N LYS A 393 22.99 -6.30 -45.22
CA LYS A 393 23.39 -5.01 -45.81
C LYS A 393 24.19 -5.18 -47.11
N ARG A 394 25.13 -6.14 -47.12
CA ARG A 394 26.01 -6.38 -48.27
C ARG A 394 25.33 -7.12 -49.43
N MET A 395 24.48 -8.11 -49.12
CA MET A 395 23.98 -9.08 -50.10
C MET A 395 22.45 -9.04 -50.29
N GLY A 396 21.72 -8.19 -49.56
CA GLY A 396 20.25 -8.19 -49.49
C GLY A 396 19.66 -9.52 -49.00
N THR A 397 20.49 -10.41 -48.48
CA THR A 397 20.16 -11.78 -48.07
C THR A 397 21.07 -12.20 -46.92
N VAL A 398 20.50 -12.92 -45.96
CA VAL A 398 21.26 -13.49 -44.83
C VAL A 398 21.96 -14.79 -45.22
N ALA A 399 21.39 -15.55 -46.16
CA ALA A 399 21.92 -16.81 -46.65
C ALA A 399 22.67 -16.66 -47.99
N LYS A 400 23.74 -17.45 -48.17
CA LYS A 400 24.50 -17.47 -49.43
C LYS A 400 23.71 -18.15 -50.54
N PHE A 401 23.47 -17.44 -51.64
CA PHE A 401 22.87 -18.01 -52.83
C PHE A 401 23.77 -19.08 -53.47
N SER A 402 23.36 -20.35 -53.43
CA SER A 402 24.10 -21.47 -54.00
C SER A 402 23.54 -21.91 -55.35
N ARG A 403 24.28 -21.60 -56.43
CA ARG A 403 23.94 -22.06 -57.79
C ARG A 403 24.04 -23.58 -57.91
N SER A 404 25.04 -24.20 -57.29
CA SER A 404 25.26 -25.65 -57.34
C SER A 404 24.14 -26.41 -56.62
N ALA A 405 23.72 -25.95 -55.43
CA ALA A 405 22.62 -26.57 -54.70
C ALA A 405 21.31 -26.53 -55.50
N ARG A 406 21.04 -25.41 -56.17
CA ARG A 406 19.84 -25.25 -57.02
C ARG A 406 19.90 -26.11 -58.29
N LYS A 407 21.06 -26.19 -58.95
CA LYS A 407 21.25 -27.05 -60.14
C LYS A 407 21.02 -28.53 -59.81
N ARG A 408 21.43 -28.99 -58.61
CA ARG A 408 21.19 -30.38 -58.15
C ARG A 408 19.71 -30.75 -58.05
N VAL A 409 18.82 -29.77 -57.89
CA VAL A 409 17.36 -29.97 -57.82
C VAL A 409 16.62 -29.42 -59.05
N GLY A 410 17.32 -29.21 -60.17
CA GLY A 410 16.71 -28.77 -61.43
C GLY A 410 16.26 -27.31 -61.50
N LEU A 411 16.64 -26.46 -60.53
CA LEU A 411 16.20 -25.06 -60.46
C LEU A 411 17.18 -24.08 -61.12
N ASN A 412 16.67 -23.25 -62.05
CA ASN A 412 17.43 -22.25 -62.82
C ASN A 412 17.15 -20.79 -62.41
N ALA A 413 17.06 -20.48 -61.10
CA ALA A 413 16.84 -19.10 -60.66
C ALA A 413 18.12 -18.25 -60.71
N LYS A 414 17.95 -16.96 -61.01
CA LYS A 414 19.02 -15.94 -60.93
C LYS A 414 19.08 -15.35 -59.52
N LYS A 415 20.23 -14.76 -59.16
CA LYS A 415 20.35 -14.03 -57.89
C LYS A 415 19.35 -12.86 -57.86
N PRO A 416 18.81 -12.49 -56.67
CA PRO A 416 18.02 -11.27 -56.54
C PRO A 416 18.80 -10.05 -57.04
N LYS A 417 18.13 -9.16 -57.77
CA LYS A 417 18.66 -7.82 -58.06
C LYS A 417 18.34 -6.96 -56.83
N ILE A 418 19.35 -6.34 -56.25
CA ILE A 418 19.25 -5.63 -54.95
C ILE A 418 19.81 -4.21 -55.04
N GLN A 419 20.05 -3.70 -56.25
CA GLN A 419 20.66 -2.38 -56.44
C GLN A 419 19.77 -1.23 -55.93
N ASP A 420 18.46 -1.41 -55.96
CA ASP A 420 17.45 -0.56 -55.33
C ASP A 420 17.55 -0.59 -53.79
N LEU A 421 17.52 -1.78 -53.19
CA LEU A 421 17.66 -1.95 -51.73
C LEU A 421 18.99 -1.40 -51.21
N LYS A 422 20.10 -1.63 -51.93
CA LYS A 422 21.41 -1.06 -51.59
C LYS A 422 21.40 0.47 -51.62
N ARG A 423 20.77 1.07 -52.63
CA ARG A 423 20.63 2.53 -52.71
C ARG A 423 19.81 3.08 -51.55
N LEU A 424 18.77 2.36 -51.13
CA LEU A 424 17.98 2.73 -49.96
C LEU A 424 18.80 2.65 -48.67
N ILE A 425 19.49 1.54 -48.43
CA ILE A 425 20.33 1.35 -47.22
C ILE A 425 21.42 2.42 -47.13
N ILE A 426 22.11 2.72 -48.26
CA ILE A 426 23.15 3.78 -48.28
C ILE A 426 22.57 5.15 -47.93
N LYS A 427 21.34 5.47 -48.35
CA LYS A 427 20.68 6.73 -47.97
C LYS A 427 20.39 6.77 -46.48
N ILE A 428 19.84 5.69 -45.92
CA ILE A 428 19.53 5.59 -44.48
C ILE A 428 20.80 5.69 -43.63
N ASP A 429 21.85 4.95 -43.99
CA ASP A 429 23.13 4.95 -43.27
C ASP A 429 23.87 6.31 -43.40
N GLY A 430 23.52 7.15 -44.38
CA GLY A 430 24.12 8.48 -44.57
C GLY A 430 23.30 9.64 -43.99
N GLU A 431 22.10 9.38 -43.48
CA GLU A 431 21.24 10.34 -42.77
C GLU A 431 21.41 10.30 -41.24
N HIS A 432 22.12 9.29 -40.73
CA HIS A 432 22.55 9.12 -39.33
C HIS A 432 24.05 9.39 -39.20
#